data_AF-G2DAZ4-F1
#
_entry.id   AF-G2DAZ4-F1
#
_cell.length_a   1.000
_cell.length_b   1.000
_cell.length_c   1.000
_cell.angle_alpha   90.00
_cell.angle_beta   90.00
_cell.angle_gamma   90.00
#
_symmetry.space_group_name_H-M   'P 1'
#
loop_
_entity.id
_entity.type
_entity.pdbx_description
1 polymer ?
#
loop_
_entity_poly.entity_id
_entity_poly.type
_entity_poly.pdbx_seq_one_letter_code
_entity_poly.pdbx_strand_id
1 'polypeptide(L)'
;MAKRANQVIQRLEKQLDEFQPQAENLDETIERVKALNVTAQNLIAVYSQEIQPLASSVKSLSSQLKVLAEQVNQLNTITTAADFGSESELAQTPNQRTAAILTVISDATKAEQRLIQARNKTTVFFQFAGGHREQAEALSAALKAKGYYVPGEDREGGAARKHEVRYFHLDDKETAERLADEVTAALQSLGYSDHDVLNVVAESFISYRGKKPRPGVVELWLEIPPR
;
A
#
# COMPACT_ATOMS: atom_id res chain seq x y z
N MET A 1 -0.96 -57.73 31.85
CA MET A 1 -1.04 -56.27 31.64
C MET A 1 0.16 -55.72 30.86
N ALA A 2 1.41 -56.06 31.22
CA ALA A 2 2.63 -55.60 30.55
C ALA A 2 2.66 -55.81 29.01
N LYS A 3 2.20 -56.96 28.50
CA LYS A 3 2.19 -57.24 27.05
C LYS A 3 1.24 -56.33 26.25
N ARG A 4 0.10 -55.95 26.83
CA ARG A 4 -0.85 -55.01 26.22
C ARG A 4 -0.30 -53.58 26.25
N ALA A 5 0.37 -53.19 27.34
CA ALA A 5 1.02 -51.89 27.44
C ALA A 5 2.14 -51.74 26.38
N ASN A 6 2.99 -52.76 26.20
CA ASN A 6 4.02 -52.74 25.15
C ASN A 6 3.43 -52.62 23.73
N GLN A 7 2.31 -53.28 23.44
CA GLN A 7 1.67 -53.19 22.14
C GLN A 7 1.08 -51.79 21.87
N VAL A 8 0.61 -51.10 22.91
CA VAL A 8 0.13 -49.71 22.81
C VAL A 8 1.29 -48.75 22.59
N ILE A 9 2.39 -48.92 23.32
CA ILE A 9 3.61 -48.11 23.15
C ILE A 9 4.15 -48.23 21.72
N GLN A 10 4.30 -49.46 21.21
CA GLN A 10 4.78 -49.68 19.83
C GLN A 10 3.85 -49.09 18.77
N ARG A 11 2.53 -49.09 19.01
CA ARG A 11 1.58 -48.46 18.10
C ARG A 11 1.71 -46.94 18.12
N LEU A 12 1.86 -46.35 19.30
CA LEU A 12 2.05 -44.92 19.47
C LEU A 12 3.37 -44.45 18.84
N GLU A 13 4.47 -45.17 19.06
CA GLU A 13 5.76 -44.89 18.42
C GLU A 13 5.65 -44.89 16.90
N LYS A 14 5.04 -45.94 16.33
CA LYS A 14 4.82 -46.03 14.89
C LYS A 14 3.93 -44.89 14.36
N GLN A 15 2.87 -44.53 15.09
CA GLN A 15 2.02 -43.40 14.70
C GLN A 15 2.78 -42.06 14.78
N LEU A 16 3.67 -41.90 15.75
CA LEU A 16 4.53 -40.72 15.89
C LEU A 16 5.50 -40.61 14.72
N ASP A 17 6.15 -41.73 14.36
CA ASP A 17 7.09 -41.81 13.25
C ASP A 17 6.40 -41.51 11.89
N GLU A 18 5.14 -41.91 11.73
CA GLU A 18 4.33 -41.60 10.54
C GLU A 18 3.82 -40.15 10.52
N PHE A 19 3.60 -39.53 11.69
CA PHE A 19 3.12 -38.15 11.81
C PHE A 19 4.22 -37.11 11.67
N GLN A 20 5.42 -37.40 12.17
CA GLN A 20 6.57 -36.49 12.16
C GLN A 20 6.83 -35.87 10.76
N PRO A 21 6.98 -36.65 9.67
CA PRO A 21 7.20 -36.08 8.34
C PRO A 21 5.99 -35.28 7.82
N GLN A 22 4.77 -35.59 8.27
CA GLN A 22 3.57 -34.83 7.86
C GLN A 22 3.53 -33.47 8.54
N ALA A 23 3.92 -33.41 9.83
CA ALA A 23 4.05 -32.17 10.58
C ALA A 23 5.15 -31.28 9.98
N GLU A 24 6.31 -31.84 9.67
CA GLU A 24 7.42 -31.11 9.03
C GLU A 24 7.03 -30.55 7.64
N ASN A 25 6.34 -31.35 6.82
CA ASN A 25 5.82 -30.87 5.53
C ASN A 25 4.77 -29.76 5.68
N LEU A 26 3.94 -29.82 6.74
CA LEU A 26 2.97 -28.78 7.04
C LEU A 26 3.69 -27.48 7.43
N ASP A 27 4.70 -27.56 8.28
CA ASP A 27 5.51 -26.40 8.69
C ASP A 27 6.21 -25.76 7.48
N GLU A 28 6.82 -26.57 6.60
CA GLU A 28 7.39 -26.06 5.35
C GLU A 28 6.36 -25.37 4.48
N THR A 29 5.15 -25.94 4.37
CA THR A 29 4.07 -25.37 3.56
C THR A 29 3.61 -24.04 4.14
N ILE A 30 3.47 -23.95 5.47
CA ILE A 30 3.13 -22.71 6.18
C ILE A 30 4.18 -21.63 5.91
N GLU A 31 5.48 -21.96 6.00
CA GLU A 31 6.54 -21.00 5.72
C GLU A 31 6.56 -20.56 4.24
N ARG A 32 6.28 -21.46 3.30
CA ARG A 32 6.12 -21.11 1.87
C ARG A 32 4.95 -20.16 1.64
N VAL A 33 3.81 -20.40 2.29
CA VAL A 33 2.62 -19.53 2.19
C VAL A 33 2.91 -18.15 2.77
N LYS A 34 3.55 -18.06 3.94
CA LYS A 34 3.97 -16.77 4.52
C LYS A 34 4.92 -16.02 3.58
N ALA A 35 5.92 -16.70 3.03
CA ALA A 35 6.84 -16.10 2.08
C ALA A 35 6.15 -15.62 0.79
N LEU A 36 5.15 -16.37 0.31
CA LEU A 36 4.34 -15.97 -0.85
C LEU A 36 3.50 -14.73 -0.52
N ASN A 37 2.87 -14.68 0.65
CA ASN A 37 2.10 -13.52 1.10
C ASN A 37 2.96 -12.25 1.11
N VAL A 38 4.14 -12.31 1.72
CA VAL A 38 5.09 -11.18 1.72
C VAL A 38 5.54 -10.79 0.30
N THR A 39 5.64 -11.77 -0.61
CA THR A 39 5.94 -11.48 -2.03
C THR A 39 4.80 -10.72 -2.69
N ALA A 40 3.54 -11.13 -2.45
CA ALA A 40 2.37 -10.43 -2.96
C ALA A 40 2.26 -9.02 -2.38
N GLN A 41 2.49 -8.86 -1.08
CA GLN A 41 2.53 -7.55 -0.41
C GLN A 41 3.55 -6.61 -1.05
N ASN A 42 4.77 -7.08 -1.27
CA ASN A 42 5.82 -6.30 -1.92
C ASN A 42 5.44 -5.92 -3.36
N LEU A 43 4.83 -6.85 -4.11
CA LEU A 43 4.38 -6.57 -5.48
C LEU A 43 3.29 -5.49 -5.51
N ILE A 44 2.33 -5.56 -4.59
CA ILE A 44 1.28 -4.55 -4.42
C ILE A 44 1.89 -3.18 -4.08
N ALA A 45 2.84 -3.14 -3.15
CA ALA A 45 3.55 -1.92 -2.78
C ALA A 45 4.29 -1.32 -3.99
N VAL A 46 5.09 -2.11 -4.72
CA VAL A 46 5.77 -1.68 -5.96
C VAL A 46 4.76 -1.12 -6.97
N TYR A 47 3.68 -1.87 -7.24
CA TYR A 47 2.70 -1.49 -8.23
C TYR A 47 2.04 -0.14 -7.90
N SER A 48 1.65 0.04 -6.64
CA SER A 48 0.95 1.24 -6.18
C SER A 48 1.85 2.48 -6.05
N GLN A 49 3.09 2.32 -5.62
CA GLN A 49 4.02 3.42 -5.37
C GLN A 49 4.79 3.83 -6.62
N GLU A 50 5.06 2.88 -7.53
CA GLU A 50 5.97 3.11 -8.66
C GLU A 50 5.26 3.02 -10.00
N ILE A 51 4.51 1.95 -10.26
CA ILE A 51 3.97 1.66 -11.59
C ILE A 51 2.71 2.50 -11.88
N GLN A 52 1.75 2.52 -10.97
CA GLN A 52 0.47 3.20 -11.15
C GLN A 52 0.61 4.74 -11.24
N PRO A 53 1.45 5.40 -10.41
CA PRO A 53 1.74 6.82 -10.56
C PRO A 53 2.46 7.13 -11.87
N LEU A 54 3.43 6.29 -12.26
CA LEU A 54 4.16 6.46 -13.52
C LEU A 54 3.23 6.34 -14.73
N ALA A 55 2.36 5.32 -14.76
CA ALA A 55 1.37 5.16 -15.83
C ALA A 55 0.42 6.35 -15.93
N SER A 56 0.00 6.89 -14.78
CA SER A 56 -0.84 8.10 -14.71
C SER A 56 -0.12 9.34 -15.26
N SER A 57 1.16 9.52 -14.89
CA SER A 57 2.00 10.60 -15.41
C SER A 57 2.24 10.50 -16.92
N VAL A 58 2.53 9.30 -17.44
CA VAL A 58 2.69 9.07 -18.89
C VAL A 58 1.40 9.37 -19.65
N LYS A 59 0.25 8.94 -19.13
CA LYS A 59 -1.07 9.25 -19.73
C LYS A 59 -1.33 10.76 -19.76
N SER A 60 -1.02 11.46 -18.67
CA SER A 60 -1.14 12.92 -18.59
C SER A 60 -0.27 13.61 -19.65
N LEU A 61 1.01 13.24 -19.73
CA LEU A 61 1.97 13.81 -20.68
C LEU A 61 1.54 13.53 -22.13
N SER A 62 1.06 12.32 -22.43
CA SER A 62 0.55 11.98 -23.76
C SER A 62 -0.65 12.84 -24.16
N SER A 63 -1.62 13.04 -23.26
CA SER A 63 -2.76 13.92 -23.51
C SER A 63 -2.33 15.37 -23.75
N GLN A 64 -1.33 15.84 -23.01
CA GLN A 64 -0.80 17.19 -23.12
C GLN A 64 -0.04 17.41 -24.43
N LEU A 65 0.78 16.45 -24.85
CA LEU A 65 1.47 16.49 -26.14
C LEU A 65 0.49 16.54 -27.30
N LYS A 66 -0.66 15.85 -27.20
CA LYS A 66 -1.73 15.92 -28.20
C LYS A 66 -2.32 17.33 -28.28
N VAL A 67 -2.63 17.95 -27.14
CA VAL A 67 -3.13 19.34 -27.10
C VAL A 67 -2.10 20.31 -27.69
N LEU A 68 -0.83 20.17 -27.34
CA LEU A 68 0.24 21.00 -27.89
C LEU A 68 0.36 20.82 -29.42
N ALA A 69 0.29 19.58 -29.91
CA ALA A 69 0.32 19.31 -31.34
C ALA A 69 -0.89 19.90 -32.09
N GLU A 70 -2.09 19.85 -31.49
CA GLU A 70 -3.29 20.50 -32.03
C GLU A 70 -3.14 22.02 -32.08
N GLN A 71 -2.61 22.63 -31.03
CA GLN A 71 -2.32 24.08 -30.98
C GLN A 71 -1.30 24.49 -32.04
N VAL A 72 -0.22 23.73 -32.21
CA VAL A 72 0.78 23.97 -33.26
C VAL A 72 0.18 23.82 -34.66
N ASN A 73 -0.68 22.82 -34.88
CA ASN A 73 -1.36 22.63 -36.17
C ASN A 73 -2.33 23.77 -36.49
N GLN A 74 -3.15 24.20 -35.53
CA GLN A 74 -4.04 25.36 -35.68
C GLN A 74 -3.23 26.62 -36.02
N LEU A 75 -2.10 26.84 -35.34
CA LEU A 75 -1.20 27.94 -35.62
C LEU A 75 -0.62 27.87 -37.04
N ASN A 76 -0.16 26.69 -37.49
CA ASN A 76 0.35 26.52 -38.85
C ASN A 76 -0.73 26.83 -39.90
N THR A 77 -1.98 26.42 -39.67
CA THR A 77 -3.10 26.72 -40.57
C THR A 77 -3.47 28.21 -40.63
N ILE A 78 -3.21 28.97 -39.56
CA ILE A 78 -3.41 30.42 -39.54
C ILE A 78 -2.29 31.11 -40.33
N THR A 79 -1.03 30.70 -40.17
CA THR A 79 0.10 31.23 -40.96
C THR A 79 0.01 30.93 -42.45
N THR A 80 -0.59 29.81 -42.86
CA THR A 80 -0.83 29.52 -44.29
C THR A 80 -2.05 30.24 -44.86
N ALA A 81 -2.98 30.69 -44.03
CA ALA A 81 -4.10 31.54 -44.43
C ALA A 81 -3.74 33.04 -44.48
N ALA A 82 -2.63 33.44 -43.84
CA ALA A 82 -2.20 34.83 -43.69
C ALA A 82 -1.43 35.45 -44.88
N ASP A 83 -1.50 34.84 -46.08
CA ASP A 83 -0.96 35.45 -47.32
C ASP A 83 -1.80 36.67 -47.81
N PHE A 84 -2.82 37.09 -47.04
CA PHE A 84 -3.57 38.31 -47.29
C PHE A 84 -3.82 39.12 -46.00
N GLY A 85 -2.82 39.93 -45.64
CA GLY A 85 -3.00 41.29 -45.10
C GLY A 85 -3.46 41.46 -43.64
N SER A 86 -2.51 41.78 -42.73
CA SER A 86 -2.52 42.95 -41.82
C SER A 86 -1.45 42.83 -40.70
N GLU A 87 -0.62 43.87 -40.52
CA GLU A 87 0.53 43.96 -39.59
C GLU A 87 0.19 43.85 -38.08
N SER A 88 -1.09 43.74 -37.70
CA SER A 88 -1.51 43.68 -36.29
C SER A 88 -1.56 42.25 -35.71
N GLU A 89 -1.62 41.21 -36.56
CA GLU A 89 -1.77 39.80 -36.11
C GLU A 89 -0.42 39.09 -35.82
N LEU A 90 0.70 39.68 -36.23
CA LEU A 90 2.04 39.07 -36.09
C LEU A 90 2.60 39.11 -34.65
N ALA A 91 2.06 39.95 -33.76
CA ALA A 91 2.62 40.16 -32.42
C ALA A 91 2.11 39.17 -31.34
N GLN A 92 1.04 38.40 -31.61
CA GLN A 92 0.43 37.51 -30.61
C GLN A 92 0.98 36.07 -30.64
N THR A 93 1.71 35.70 -31.70
CA THR A 93 2.16 34.33 -31.96
C THR A 93 3.31 33.82 -31.08
N PRO A 94 4.31 34.63 -30.64
CA PRO A 94 5.37 34.13 -29.75
C PRO A 94 4.86 33.94 -28.32
N ASN A 95 4.00 34.84 -27.83
CA ASN A 95 3.48 34.81 -26.46
C ASN A 95 2.54 33.62 -26.23
N GLN A 96 1.70 33.25 -27.21
CA GLN A 96 0.82 32.09 -27.12
C GLN A 96 1.60 30.76 -27.12
N ARG A 97 2.65 30.63 -27.94
CA ARG A 97 3.54 29.46 -27.93
C ARG A 97 4.26 29.31 -26.59
N THR A 98 4.82 30.41 -26.08
CA THR A 98 5.48 30.43 -24.77
C THR A 98 4.51 30.06 -23.65
N ALA A 99 3.28 30.55 -23.68
CA ALA A 99 2.25 30.20 -22.69
C ALA A 99 1.85 28.72 -22.72
N ALA A 100 1.67 28.13 -23.91
CA ALA A 100 1.38 26.69 -24.06
C ALA A 100 2.53 25.82 -23.53
N ILE A 101 3.78 26.17 -23.88
CA ILE A 101 4.98 25.48 -23.39
C ILE A 101 5.11 25.60 -21.87
N LEU A 102 4.90 26.79 -21.30
CA LEU A 102 4.95 26.99 -19.85
C LEU A 102 3.87 26.20 -19.11
N THR A 103 2.70 26.04 -19.71
CA THR A 103 1.60 25.20 -19.16
C THR A 103 2.01 23.73 -19.12
N VAL A 104 2.58 23.21 -20.21
CA VAL A 104 3.10 21.83 -20.27
C VAL A 104 4.21 21.62 -19.23
N ILE A 105 5.15 22.57 -19.10
CA ILE A 105 6.22 22.49 -18.09
C ILE A 105 5.61 22.46 -16.68
N SER A 106 4.70 23.38 -16.34
CA SER A 106 4.08 23.45 -15.02
C SER A 106 3.34 22.16 -14.67
N ASP A 107 2.59 21.59 -15.62
CA ASP A 107 1.83 20.37 -15.36
C ASP A 107 2.73 19.13 -15.32
N ALA A 108 3.81 19.09 -16.09
CA ALA A 108 4.84 18.06 -15.96
C ALA A 108 5.48 18.09 -14.57
N THR A 109 5.80 19.28 -14.04
CA THR A 109 6.29 19.44 -12.67
C THR A 109 5.27 18.96 -11.64
N LYS A 110 3.96 19.26 -11.80
CA LYS A 110 2.91 18.74 -10.90
C LYS A 110 2.80 17.21 -10.99
N ALA A 111 2.91 16.63 -12.18
CA ALA A 111 2.88 15.18 -12.35
C ALA A 111 4.08 14.49 -11.68
N GLU A 112 5.26 15.10 -11.78
CA GLU A 112 6.47 14.67 -11.07
C GLU A 112 6.28 14.76 -9.54
N GLN A 113 5.75 15.89 -9.04
CA GLN A 113 5.44 16.06 -7.62
C GLN A 113 4.45 14.99 -7.11
N ARG A 114 3.39 14.70 -7.87
CA ARG A 114 2.43 13.64 -7.54
C ARG A 114 3.08 12.26 -7.49
N LEU A 115 4.01 12.00 -8.41
CA LEU A 115 4.77 10.75 -8.46
C LEU A 115 5.71 10.61 -7.25
N ILE A 116 6.41 11.69 -6.88
CA ILE A 116 7.24 11.72 -5.67
C ILE A 116 6.38 11.51 -4.41
N GLN A 117 5.25 12.20 -4.32
CA GLN A 117 4.32 12.03 -3.19
C GLN A 117 3.78 10.61 -3.10
N ALA A 118 3.39 10.00 -4.22
CA ALA A 118 2.90 8.62 -4.24
C ALA A 118 3.99 7.60 -3.83
N ARG A 119 5.24 7.82 -4.25
CA ARG A 119 6.39 6.99 -3.86
C ARG A 119 6.71 7.06 -2.37
N ASN A 120 6.41 8.17 -1.73
CA ASN A 120 6.73 8.40 -0.32
C ASN A 120 5.62 7.96 0.64
N LYS A 121 4.51 7.39 0.14
CA LYS A 121 3.43 6.90 1.01
C LYS A 121 3.81 5.58 1.64
N THR A 122 3.75 5.48 2.96
CA THR A 122 3.86 4.20 3.66
C THR A 122 2.70 3.29 3.30
N THR A 123 3.03 2.05 2.94
CA THR A 123 2.04 1.00 2.68
C THR A 123 1.71 0.28 3.98
N VAL A 124 0.42 0.19 4.29
CA VAL A 124 -0.10 -0.47 5.50
C VAL A 124 -0.94 -1.66 5.06
N PHE A 125 -0.45 -2.87 5.31
CA PHE A 125 -1.26 -4.07 5.16
C PHE A 125 -2.09 -4.26 6.43
N PHE A 126 -3.41 -4.25 6.29
CA PHE A 126 -4.31 -4.26 7.43
C PHE A 126 -4.92 -5.65 7.64
N GLN A 127 -4.45 -6.35 8.68
CA GLN A 127 -5.01 -7.59 9.18
C GLN A 127 -5.93 -7.31 10.37
N PHE A 128 -7.17 -7.80 10.31
CA PHE A 128 -8.13 -7.57 11.39
C PHE A 128 -8.86 -8.81 11.86
N ALA A 129 -9.24 -8.80 13.13
CA ALA A 129 -10.12 -9.79 13.76
C ALA A 129 -11.27 -9.08 14.50
N GLY A 130 -12.19 -9.86 15.06
CA GLY A 130 -13.33 -9.32 15.80
C GLY A 130 -14.40 -8.73 14.88
N GLY A 131 -14.67 -7.44 15.03
CA GLY A 131 -15.77 -6.66 14.46
C GLY A 131 -16.05 -6.84 12.96
N HIS A 132 -17.09 -6.16 12.49
CA HIS A 132 -17.60 -6.24 11.13
C HIS A 132 -16.65 -5.64 10.09
N ARG A 133 -16.81 -6.05 8.83
CA ARG A 133 -15.93 -5.61 7.74
C ARG A 133 -16.03 -4.10 7.51
N GLU A 134 -17.22 -3.55 7.66
CA GLU A 134 -17.53 -2.13 7.53
C GLU A 134 -16.73 -1.27 8.54
N GLN A 135 -16.45 -1.82 9.72
CA GLN A 135 -15.63 -1.15 10.74
C GLN A 135 -14.16 -1.08 10.29
N ALA A 136 -13.64 -2.15 9.70
CA ALA A 136 -12.29 -2.18 9.14
C ALA A 136 -12.17 -1.20 7.95
N GLU A 137 -13.17 -1.18 7.06
CA GLU A 137 -13.22 -0.28 5.91
C GLU A 137 -13.28 1.20 6.34
N ALA A 138 -14.01 1.52 7.41
CA ALA A 138 -14.05 2.88 7.96
C ALA A 138 -12.68 3.31 8.50
N LEU A 139 -11.96 2.42 9.20
CA LEU A 139 -10.60 2.70 9.66
C LEU A 139 -9.63 2.88 8.48
N SER A 140 -9.70 1.99 7.49
CA SER A 140 -8.91 2.13 6.25
C SER A 140 -9.14 3.45 5.54
N ALA A 141 -10.39 3.92 5.47
CA ALA A 141 -10.71 5.22 4.89
C ALA A 141 -10.05 6.36 5.68
N ALA A 142 -10.06 6.30 7.01
CA ALA A 142 -9.40 7.27 7.87
C ALA A 142 -7.87 7.28 7.66
N LEU A 143 -7.24 6.10 7.55
CA LEU A 143 -5.80 5.99 7.27
C LEU A 143 -5.45 6.51 5.87
N LYS A 144 -6.26 6.20 4.85
CA LYS A 144 -6.08 6.74 3.49
C LYS A 144 -6.16 8.27 3.47
N ALA A 145 -7.07 8.86 4.26
CA ALA A 145 -7.19 10.31 4.40
C ALA A 145 -5.96 10.97 5.06
N LYS A 146 -5.23 10.22 5.91
CA LYS A 146 -3.96 10.64 6.52
C LYS A 146 -2.74 10.48 5.62
N GLY A 147 -2.92 9.95 4.40
CA GLY A 147 -1.87 9.84 3.39
C GLY A 147 -1.23 8.47 3.28
N TYR A 148 -1.68 7.47 4.06
CA TYR A 148 -1.24 6.09 3.92
C TYR A 148 -1.81 5.43 2.66
N TYR A 149 -1.08 4.45 2.14
CA TYR A 149 -1.62 3.52 1.16
C TYR A 149 -2.08 2.24 1.88
N VAL A 150 -3.39 1.97 1.88
CA VAL A 150 -3.98 0.77 2.47
C VAL A 150 -4.60 -0.06 1.33
N PRO A 151 -3.96 -1.15 0.89
CA PRO A 151 -4.42 -1.92 -0.27
C PRO A 151 -5.80 -2.57 -0.07
N GLY A 152 -6.08 -2.99 1.17
CA GLY A 152 -7.32 -3.65 1.56
C GLY A 152 -7.22 -4.18 2.99
N GLU A 153 -8.34 -4.76 3.45
CA GLU A 153 -8.54 -5.28 4.78
C GLU A 153 -8.69 -6.80 4.73
N ASP A 154 -7.76 -7.50 5.38
CA ASP A 154 -7.72 -8.96 5.45
C ASP A 154 -8.24 -9.43 6.81
N ARG A 155 -9.33 -10.20 6.81
CA ARG A 155 -9.82 -10.83 8.04
C ARG A 155 -8.90 -12.01 8.36
N GLU A 156 -8.18 -11.92 9.47
CA GLU A 156 -7.15 -12.87 9.87
C GLU A 156 -7.35 -13.27 11.33
N GLY A 157 -7.48 -14.57 11.61
CA GLY A 157 -7.68 -15.07 12.97
C GLY A 157 -6.51 -14.74 13.90
N GLY A 158 -5.30 -14.65 13.33
CA GLY A 158 -4.10 -14.25 14.06
C GLY A 158 -4.08 -12.80 14.55
N ALA A 159 -5.00 -11.94 14.08
CA ALA A 159 -5.16 -10.57 14.59
C ALA A 159 -6.01 -10.51 15.87
N ALA A 160 -6.57 -11.63 16.34
CA ALA A 160 -7.28 -11.67 17.62
C ALA A 160 -6.33 -11.31 18.77
N ARG A 161 -6.79 -10.44 19.66
CA ARG A 161 -6.08 -9.85 20.81
C ARG A 161 -4.84 -9.05 20.43
N LYS A 162 -4.77 -8.57 19.19
CA LYS A 162 -3.67 -7.73 18.71
C LYS A 162 -4.12 -6.29 18.57
N HIS A 163 -3.23 -5.37 18.94
CA HIS A 163 -3.37 -3.93 18.74
C HIS A 163 -1.98 -3.40 18.43
N GLU A 164 -1.41 -3.83 17.30
CA GLU A 164 0.00 -3.60 17.00
C GLU A 164 0.24 -3.20 15.55
N VAL A 165 1.16 -2.27 15.34
CA VAL A 165 1.76 -1.94 14.05
C VAL A 165 3.14 -2.59 14.01
N ARG A 166 3.31 -3.62 13.18
CA ARG A 166 4.58 -4.33 13.03
C ARG A 166 5.45 -3.64 11.98
N TYR A 167 6.68 -3.34 12.35
CA TYR A 167 7.70 -2.82 11.44
C TYR A 167 8.90 -3.76 11.34
N PHE A 168 9.43 -3.93 10.14
CA PHE A 168 10.45 -4.95 9.85
C PHE A 168 11.84 -4.37 9.58
N HIS A 169 11.93 -3.06 9.38
CA HIS A 169 13.16 -2.30 9.13
C HIS A 169 13.29 -1.15 10.10
N LEU A 170 14.52 -0.79 10.46
CA LEU A 170 14.78 0.27 11.44
C LEU A 170 14.27 1.63 10.97
N ASP A 171 14.38 1.91 9.68
CA ASP A 171 13.95 3.18 9.06
C ASP A 171 12.42 3.38 9.14
N ASP A 172 11.65 2.29 9.28
CA ASP A 172 10.19 2.34 9.38
C ASP A 172 9.70 2.62 10.81
N LYS A 173 10.59 2.60 11.82
CA LYS A 173 10.23 2.69 13.25
C LYS A 173 9.40 3.93 13.56
N GLU A 174 9.91 5.12 13.25
CA GLU A 174 9.23 6.38 13.57
C GLU A 174 7.86 6.46 12.88
N THR A 175 7.77 5.95 11.65
CA THR A 175 6.52 5.94 10.90
C THR A 175 5.52 4.94 11.49
N ALA A 176 5.99 3.79 11.99
CA ALA A 176 5.16 2.81 12.66
C ALA A 176 4.61 3.32 14.00
N GLU A 177 5.43 4.02 14.78
CA GLU A 177 5.01 4.70 16.02
C GLU A 177 3.94 5.75 15.73
N ARG A 178 4.16 6.61 14.73
CA ARG A 178 3.17 7.59 14.29
C ARG A 178 1.87 6.92 13.81
N LEU A 179 1.97 5.86 13.01
CA LEU A 179 0.80 5.13 12.52
C LEU A 179 0.00 4.53 13.69
N ALA A 180 0.66 3.98 14.71
CA ALA A 180 0.01 3.43 15.89
C ALA A 180 -0.81 4.51 16.64
N ASP A 181 -0.24 5.69 16.85
CA ASP A 181 -0.96 6.84 17.44
C ASP A 181 -2.17 7.25 16.59
N GLU A 182 -1.98 7.29 15.26
CA GLU A 182 -3.02 7.70 14.33
C GLU A 182 -4.16 6.69 14.18
N VAL A 183 -3.86 5.39 14.27
CA VAL A 183 -4.87 4.33 14.33
C VAL A 183 -5.68 4.48 15.62
N THR A 184 -5.00 4.67 16.76
CA THR A 184 -5.66 4.91 18.05
C THR A 184 -6.61 6.10 17.98
N ALA A 185 -6.15 7.24 17.44
CA ALA A 185 -6.97 8.44 17.26
C ALA A 185 -8.12 8.23 16.27
N ALA A 186 -7.90 7.47 15.19
CA ALA A 186 -8.94 7.15 14.21
C ALA A 186 -10.04 6.28 14.84
N LEU A 187 -9.67 5.28 15.64
CA LEU A 187 -10.63 4.46 16.38
C LEU A 187 -11.44 5.31 17.38
N GLN A 188 -10.79 6.19 18.14
CA GLN A 188 -11.49 7.11 19.04
C GLN A 188 -12.50 8.00 18.27
N SER A 189 -12.10 8.52 17.11
CA SER A 189 -12.96 9.34 16.25
C SER A 189 -14.13 8.56 15.66
N LEU A 190 -13.93 7.26 15.42
CA LEU A 190 -15.02 6.36 15.01
C LEU A 190 -15.95 6.03 16.18
N GLY A 191 -15.57 6.35 17.42
CA GLY A 191 -16.38 6.24 18.64
C GLY A 191 -16.17 4.93 19.42
N TYR A 192 -14.99 4.31 19.31
CA TYR A 192 -14.59 3.28 20.25
C TYR A 192 -14.06 3.97 21.53
N SER A 193 -14.54 3.57 22.71
CA SER A 193 -14.33 4.31 23.97
C SER A 193 -13.61 3.54 25.08
N ASP A 194 -13.33 2.25 24.89
CA ASP A 194 -12.70 1.44 25.94
C ASP A 194 -11.18 1.65 25.99
N HIS A 195 -10.71 2.16 27.12
CA HIS A 195 -9.32 2.55 27.38
C HIS A 195 -8.29 1.42 27.25
N ASP A 196 -8.69 0.15 27.40
CA ASP A 196 -7.79 -1.01 27.37
C ASP A 196 -7.75 -1.73 26.01
N VAL A 197 -8.67 -1.43 25.08
CA VAL A 197 -8.82 -2.16 23.80
C VAL A 197 -8.31 -1.34 22.60
N LEU A 198 -7.87 -0.09 22.80
CA LEU A 198 -7.59 0.83 21.70
C LEU A 198 -6.15 1.31 21.60
N ASN A 199 -5.29 0.97 22.57
CA ASN A 199 -3.92 1.42 22.54
C ASN A 199 -3.12 0.59 21.53
N VAL A 200 -3.09 1.06 20.28
CA VAL A 200 -2.27 0.44 19.25
C VAL A 200 -0.82 0.83 19.49
N VAL A 201 0.08 -0.14 19.45
CA VAL A 201 1.53 0.07 19.71
C VAL A 201 2.38 -0.37 18.53
N ALA A 202 3.51 0.29 18.32
CA ALA A 202 4.49 -0.16 17.32
C ALA A 202 5.33 -1.32 17.88
N GLU A 203 5.38 -2.42 17.15
CA GLU A 203 6.09 -3.64 17.53
C GLU A 203 7.25 -3.94 16.57
N SER A 204 8.42 -4.20 17.14
CA SER A 204 9.64 -4.46 16.36
C SER A 204 9.69 -5.90 15.86
N PHE A 205 9.67 -6.05 14.54
CA PHE A 205 9.87 -7.32 13.85
C PHE A 205 11.20 -7.34 13.06
N ILE A 206 12.15 -6.48 13.44
CA ILE A 206 13.50 -6.45 12.85
C ILE A 206 14.22 -7.79 13.03
N SER A 207 13.96 -8.54 14.10
CA SER A 207 14.56 -9.87 14.33
C SER A 207 13.80 -11.02 13.67
N TYR A 208 12.72 -10.73 12.92
CA TYR A 208 11.92 -11.74 12.25
C TYR A 208 12.77 -12.54 11.26
N ARG A 209 12.76 -13.88 11.40
CA ARG A 209 13.60 -14.81 10.64
C ARG A 209 13.03 -15.18 9.27
N GLY A 210 11.72 -15.00 9.09
CA GLY A 210 11.04 -15.26 7.82
C GLY A 210 11.33 -14.16 6.78
N LYS A 211 10.74 -14.31 5.60
CA LYS A 211 10.80 -13.28 4.56
C LYS A 211 10.14 -12.00 5.09
N LYS A 212 10.83 -10.87 4.98
CA LYS A 212 10.32 -9.56 5.42
C LYS A 212 9.69 -8.78 4.27
N PRO A 213 8.67 -7.96 4.54
CA PRO A 213 8.24 -6.92 3.61
C PRO A 213 9.40 -5.99 3.23
N ARG A 214 9.29 -5.27 2.11
CA ARG A 214 10.25 -4.23 1.71
C ARG A 214 10.19 -3.02 2.67
N PRO A 215 11.24 -2.19 2.75
CA PRO A 215 11.18 -0.92 3.47
C PRO A 215 10.01 -0.04 3.00
N GLY A 216 9.41 0.72 3.91
CA GLY A 216 8.21 1.52 3.66
C GLY A 216 6.90 0.72 3.69
N VAL A 217 6.96 -0.55 4.09
CA VAL A 217 5.80 -1.43 4.29
C VAL A 217 5.72 -1.86 5.75
N VAL A 218 4.57 -1.60 6.37
CA VAL A 218 4.26 -2.00 7.74
C VAL A 218 2.96 -2.82 7.75
N GLU A 219 2.76 -3.59 8.81
CA GLU A 219 1.53 -4.37 9.01
C GLU A 219 0.75 -3.84 10.20
N LEU A 220 -0.54 -3.58 10.03
CA LEU A 220 -1.46 -3.28 11.12
C LEU A 220 -2.22 -4.54 11.48
N TRP A 221 -2.03 -5.01 12.71
CA TRP A 221 -2.73 -6.17 13.28
C TRP A 221 -3.65 -5.69 14.39
N LEU A 222 -4.96 -5.76 14.14
CA LEU A 222 -5.96 -5.17 15.02
C LEU A 222 -7.15 -6.11 15.28
N GLU A 223 -7.45 -6.38 16.53
CA GLU A 223 -8.77 -6.85 16.91
C GLU A 223 -9.69 -5.63 17.03
N ILE A 224 -10.67 -5.53 16.14
CA ILE A 224 -11.66 -4.46 16.19
C ILE A 224 -12.74 -4.88 17.18
N PRO A 225 -13.07 -4.06 18.20
CA PRO A 225 -14.18 -4.35 19.09
C PRO A 225 -15.51 -4.46 18.32
N PRO A 226 -16.38 -5.41 18.66
CA PRO A 226 -17.74 -5.42 18.11
C PRO A 226 -18.49 -4.16 18.54
N ARG A 227 -19.40 -3.69 17.69
CA ARG A 227 -20.29 -2.56 17.94
C ARG A 227 -21.74 -2.96 17.78
#